data_AF-C4P261-F1
#
_entry.id   AF-C4P261-F1
#
_cell.length_a   1.000
_cell.length_b   1.000
_cell.length_c   1.000
_cell.angle_alpha   90.00
_cell.angle_beta   90.00
_cell.angle_gamma   90.00
#
_symmetry.space_group_name_H-M   'P 1'
#
loop_
_entity.id
_entity.type
_entity.pdbx_description
1 polymer ?
#
loop_
_entity_poly.entity_id
_entity_poly.type
_entity_poly.pdbx_seq_one_letter_code
_entity_poly.pdbx_strand_id
1 'polypeptide(L)'
;GNILINTGLAGSLPMIKENIKKLGFNYKDIKILLLTQAHYDHTGALKDLQTETGAKFYADSADADVLKTGGKSDYEMGKYGATFKPIKPDILLKDQDKIKLGNTTLTLLHHPGHTKGS
;
A
#
# COMPACT_ATOMS: atom_id res chain seq x y z
N GLY A 1 11.32 -9.93 -9.80
CA GLY A 1 10.01 -9.31 -9.57
C GLY A 1 10.21 -8.06 -8.74
N ASN A 2 9.21 -7.19 -8.70
CA ASN A 2 9.34 -5.84 -8.14
C ASN A 2 8.52 -5.69 -6.85
N ILE A 3 8.95 -4.79 -5.97
CA ILE A 3 8.18 -4.31 -4.83
C ILE A 3 7.81 -2.85 -5.12
N LEU A 4 6.58 -2.45 -4.84
CA LEU A 4 6.19 -1.04 -4.84
C LEU A 4 5.74 -0.63 -3.43
N ILE A 5 6.31 0.46 -2.93
CA ILE A 5 5.96 1.07 -1.64
C ILE A 5 5.19 2.35 -1.94
N ASN A 6 3.96 2.44 -1.41
CA ASN A 6 3.01 3.51 -1.63
C ASN A 6 2.51 3.65 -3.08
N THR A 7 1.41 4.39 -3.18
CA THR A 7 0.94 5.00 -4.43
C THR A 7 0.76 6.51 -4.19
N GLY A 8 -0.05 7.18 -5.02
CA GLY A 8 -0.50 8.55 -4.83
C GLY A 8 -2.02 8.61 -4.60
N LEU A 9 -2.62 9.73 -4.99
CA LEU A 9 -4.07 9.87 -5.16
C LEU A 9 -4.64 8.88 -6.19
N ALA A 10 -5.97 8.71 -6.25
CA ALA A 10 -6.63 7.80 -7.21
C ALA A 10 -6.21 8.03 -8.68
N GLY A 11 -5.94 9.28 -9.07
CA GLY A 11 -5.47 9.63 -10.42
C GLY A 11 -4.00 9.32 -10.70
N SER A 12 -3.23 8.80 -9.73
CA SER A 12 -1.79 8.59 -9.90
C SER A 12 -1.41 7.32 -10.66
N LEU A 13 -2.36 6.39 -10.86
CA LEU A 13 -2.07 5.09 -11.49
C LEU A 13 -1.40 5.20 -12.88
N PRO A 14 -1.88 6.04 -13.82
CA PRO A 14 -1.25 6.18 -15.12
C PRO A 14 0.20 6.69 -15.01
N MET A 15 0.45 7.63 -14.09
CA MET A 15 1.77 8.19 -13.86
C MET A 15 2.73 7.15 -13.28
N ILE A 16 2.28 6.34 -12.31
CA ILE A 16 3.09 5.25 -11.74
C ILE A 16 3.47 4.25 -12.84
N LYS A 17 2.50 3.83 -13.67
CA LYS A 17 2.73 2.88 -14.77
C LYS A 17 3.73 3.42 -15.80
N GLU A 18 3.58 4.69 -16.18
CA GLU A 18 4.48 5.33 -17.13
C GLU A 18 5.89 5.51 -16.55
N ASN A 19 6.01 5.90 -15.28
CA ASN A 19 7.32 6.03 -14.62
C ASN A 19 8.07 4.69 -14.54
N ILE A 20 7.37 3.60 -14.20
CA ILE A 20 7.95 2.24 -14.20
C ILE A 20 8.42 1.86 -15.60
N LYS A 21 7.58 2.10 -16.62
CA LYS A 21 7.90 1.81 -18.03
C LYS A 21 9.10 2.64 -18.52
N LYS A 22 9.16 3.92 -18.17
CA LYS A 22 10.25 4.83 -18.53
C LYS A 22 11.60 4.37 -17.98
N LEU A 23 11.60 3.69 -16.84
CA LEU A 23 12.79 3.06 -16.24
C LEU A 23 13.12 1.68 -16.86
N GLY A 24 12.37 1.22 -17.85
CA GLY A 24 12.59 -0.07 -18.52
C GLY A 24 12.00 -1.28 -17.78
N PHE A 25 11.17 -1.06 -16.76
CA PHE A 25 10.51 -2.14 -16.02
C PHE A 25 9.06 -2.35 -16.48
N ASN A 26 8.49 -3.52 -16.18
CA ASN A 26 7.07 -3.80 -16.38
C ASN A 26 6.33 -3.75 -15.03
N TYR A 27 5.28 -2.93 -14.92
CA TYR A 27 4.49 -2.83 -13.68
C TYR A 27 3.76 -4.15 -13.35
N LYS A 28 3.50 -5.01 -14.35
CA LYS A 28 2.94 -6.35 -14.12
C LYS A 28 3.91 -7.29 -13.38
N ASP A 29 5.19 -6.93 -13.27
CA ASP A 29 6.17 -7.69 -12.50
C ASP A 29 6.19 -7.33 -11.02
N ILE A 30 5.37 -6.37 -10.57
CA ILE A 30 5.15 -6.09 -9.15
C ILE A 30 4.56 -7.34 -8.50
N LYS A 31 5.24 -7.86 -7.47
CA LYS A 31 4.83 -9.04 -6.70
C LYS A 31 4.31 -8.67 -5.32
N ILE A 32 4.81 -7.57 -4.75
CA ILE A 32 4.47 -7.11 -3.41
C ILE A 32 4.14 -5.61 -3.45
N LEU A 33 3.02 -5.24 -2.85
CA LEU A 33 2.63 -3.87 -2.53
C LEU A 33 2.79 -3.63 -1.03
N LEU A 34 3.37 -2.50 -0.65
CA LEU A 34 3.56 -2.06 0.73
C LEU A 34 3.05 -0.62 0.91
N LEU A 35 2.85 -0.22 2.16
CA LEU A 35 2.50 1.13 2.55
C LEU A 35 3.40 1.61 3.70
N THR A 36 3.55 2.93 3.79
CA THR A 36 4.08 3.61 4.97
C THR A 36 3.00 4.28 5.82
N GLN A 37 1.78 4.46 5.29
CA GLN A 37 0.64 5.02 6.00
C GLN A 37 -0.67 4.71 5.25
N ALA A 38 -1.79 4.60 5.98
CA ALA A 38 -3.11 4.29 5.42
C ALA A 38 -3.98 5.50 5.04
N HIS A 39 -3.39 6.58 4.53
CA HIS A 39 -4.11 7.75 4.01
C HIS A 39 -4.26 7.75 2.49
N TYR A 40 -5.30 8.43 1.99
CA TYR A 40 -5.75 8.42 0.58
C TYR A 40 -4.71 8.91 -0.42
N ASP A 41 -3.79 9.76 0.01
CA ASP A 41 -2.66 10.27 -0.77
C ASP A 41 -1.54 9.24 -0.96
N HIS A 42 -1.57 8.13 -0.22
CA HIS A 42 -0.67 6.99 -0.38
C HIS A 42 -1.38 5.70 -0.82
N THR A 43 -2.69 5.60 -0.61
CA THR A 43 -3.50 4.41 -0.91
C THR A 43 -4.40 4.55 -2.15
N GLY A 44 -4.51 5.74 -2.72
CA GLY A 44 -5.54 6.08 -3.72
C GLY A 44 -5.56 5.19 -4.95
N ALA A 45 -4.40 4.76 -5.45
CA ALA A 45 -4.29 3.86 -6.61
C ALA A 45 -4.01 2.40 -6.24
N LEU A 46 -3.93 2.08 -4.95
CA LEU A 46 -3.42 0.79 -4.47
C LEU A 46 -4.32 -0.38 -4.85
N LYS A 47 -5.65 -0.23 -4.72
CA LYS A 47 -6.61 -1.30 -5.06
C LYS A 47 -6.62 -1.62 -6.55
N ASP A 48 -6.52 -0.59 -7.39
CA ASP A 48 -6.49 -0.76 -8.84
C ASP A 48 -5.20 -1.44 -9.28
N LEU A 49 -4.06 -1.02 -8.71
CA LEU A 49 -2.77 -1.64 -8.99
C LEU A 49 -2.72 -3.10 -8.52
N GLN A 50 -3.27 -3.42 -7.34
CA GLN A 50 -3.41 -4.80 -6.84
C GLN A 50 -4.24 -5.64 -7.84
N THR A 51 -5.38 -5.10 -8.29
CA THR A 51 -6.28 -5.79 -9.22
C THR A 51 -5.63 -6.04 -10.57
N GLU A 52 -4.90 -5.05 -11.10
CA GLU A 52 -4.23 -5.18 -12.40
C GLU A 52 -3.03 -6.13 -12.37
N THR A 53 -2.28 -6.17 -11.27
CA THR A 53 -1.00 -6.91 -11.20
C THR A 53 -1.13 -8.29 -10.57
N GLY A 54 -2.15 -8.50 -9.74
CA GLY A 54 -2.25 -9.69 -8.89
C GLY A 54 -1.20 -9.71 -7.76
N ALA A 55 -0.51 -8.59 -7.52
CA ALA A 55 0.47 -8.47 -6.45
C ALA A 55 -0.16 -8.69 -5.07
N LYS A 56 0.61 -9.26 -4.14
CA LYS A 56 0.19 -9.41 -2.76
C LYS A 56 0.38 -8.09 -2.01
N PHE A 57 -0.64 -7.69 -1.25
CA PHE A 57 -0.58 -6.47 -0.46
C PHE A 57 -0.28 -6.80 1.00
N TYR A 58 0.84 -6.29 1.52
CA TYR A 58 1.19 -6.42 2.93
C TYR A 58 1.11 -5.05 3.60
N ALA A 59 0.61 -5.02 4.83
CA ALA A 59 0.47 -3.79 5.60
C ALA A 59 0.71 -4.06 7.08
N ASP A 60 1.01 -3.01 7.83
CA ASP A 60 1.00 -3.07 9.28
C ASP A 60 -0.39 -3.48 9.80
N SER A 61 -0.41 -4.39 10.76
CA SER A 61 -1.64 -4.89 11.39
C SER A 61 -2.51 -3.80 12.01
N ALA A 62 -1.92 -2.69 12.49
CA ALA A 62 -2.64 -1.62 13.17
C ALA A 62 -3.47 -0.74 12.22
N ASP A 63 -3.14 -0.71 10.92
CA ASP A 63 -3.90 0.02 9.89
C ASP A 63 -4.94 -0.85 9.16
N ALA A 64 -5.05 -2.14 9.52
CA ALA A 64 -5.87 -3.11 8.80
C ALA A 64 -7.34 -2.68 8.64
N ASP A 65 -7.93 -2.07 9.67
CA ASP A 65 -9.34 -1.66 9.61
C ASP A 65 -9.55 -0.38 8.80
N VAL A 66 -8.61 0.58 8.88
CA VAL A 66 -8.62 1.78 8.03
C VAL A 66 -8.59 1.38 6.56
N LEU A 67 -7.73 0.43 6.20
CA LEU A 67 -7.60 -0.09 4.84
C LEU A 67 -8.87 -0.82 4.37
N LYS A 68 -9.44 -1.71 5.20
CA LYS A 68 -10.67 -2.45 4.88
C LYS A 68 -11.89 -1.55 4.71
N THR A 69 -11.90 -0.41 5.38
CA THR A 69 -13.04 0.53 5.32
C THR A 69 -12.84 1.67 4.33
N GLY A 70 -11.66 1.77 3.70
CA GLY A 70 -11.32 2.84 2.76
C GLY A 70 -11.16 4.20 3.45
N GLY A 71 -10.71 4.23 4.70
CA GLY A 71 -10.52 5.44 5.49
C GLY A 71 -11.62 5.75 6.52
N LYS A 72 -12.78 5.09 6.45
CA LYS A 72 -13.92 5.42 7.33
C LYS A 72 -13.65 5.22 8.82
N SER A 73 -12.81 4.26 9.19
CA SER A 73 -12.44 4.00 10.59
C SER A 73 -11.16 4.71 11.03
N ASP A 74 -10.62 5.60 10.18
CA ASP A 74 -9.49 6.45 10.54
C ASP A 74 -9.89 7.42 11.66
N TYR A 75 -8.95 7.72 12.57
CA TYR A 75 -9.22 8.52 13.75
C TYR A 75 -9.39 10.02 13.43
N GLU A 76 -8.87 10.49 12.29
CA GLU A 76 -8.96 11.88 11.85
C GLU A 76 -9.59 11.97 10.45
N MET A 77 -9.19 11.09 9.53
CA MET A 77 -9.69 11.08 8.16
C MET A 77 -11.09 10.47 8.02
N GLY A 78 -11.58 9.76 9.03
CA GLY A 78 -12.90 9.11 9.01
C GLY A 78 -14.06 10.10 8.82
N LYS A 79 -13.87 11.37 9.19
CA LYS A 79 -14.85 12.45 8.98
C LYS A 79 -15.16 12.74 7.50
N TYR A 80 -14.29 12.30 6.59
CA TYR A 80 -14.50 12.41 5.15
C TYR A 80 -15.16 11.16 4.53
N GLY A 81 -15.54 10.18 5.36
CA GLY A 81 -16.08 8.91 4.89
C GLY A 81 -15.01 8.04 4.24
N ALA A 82 -15.36 7.36 3.15
CA ALA A 82 -14.40 6.56 2.40
C ALA A 82 -13.66 7.45 1.40
N THR A 83 -12.35 7.65 1.60
CA THR A 83 -11.50 8.55 0.80
C THR A 83 -10.65 7.81 -0.23
N PHE A 84 -10.53 6.49 -0.13
CA PHE A 84 -9.87 5.64 -1.12
C PHE A 84 -10.62 4.32 -1.29
N LYS A 85 -10.33 3.59 -2.39
CA LYS A 85 -10.93 2.28 -2.65
C LYS A 85 -10.52 1.30 -1.54
N PRO A 86 -11.46 0.70 -0.79
CA PRO A 86 -11.12 -0.23 0.28
C PRO A 86 -10.28 -1.40 -0.22
N ILE A 87 -9.31 -1.81 0.60
CA ILE A 87 -8.37 -2.87 0.26
C ILE A 87 -8.07 -3.72 1.48
N LYS A 88 -8.07 -5.04 1.31
CA LYS A 88 -7.73 -6.01 2.36
C LYS A 88 -6.27 -6.43 2.17
N PRO A 89 -5.41 -6.29 3.20
CA PRO A 89 -4.08 -6.89 3.18
C PRO A 89 -4.16 -8.42 3.04
N ASP A 90 -3.32 -8.98 2.18
CA ASP A 90 -3.08 -10.42 2.08
C ASP A 90 -2.27 -10.92 3.29
N ILE A 91 -1.36 -10.09 3.82
CA ILE A 91 -0.55 -10.36 5.01
C ILE A 91 -0.58 -9.13 5.93
N LEU A 92 -0.80 -9.37 7.21
CA LEU A 92 -0.64 -8.36 8.26
C LEU A 92 0.73 -8.55 8.91
N LEU A 93 1.48 -7.47 8.96
CA LEU A 93 2.83 -7.42 9.52
C LEU A 93 2.82 -6.76 10.89
N LYS A 94 3.84 -7.07 11.69
CA LYS A 94 4.17 -6.41 12.96
C LYS A 94 5.60 -5.86 12.89
N ASP A 95 5.95 -5.08 13.90
CA ASP A 95 7.30 -4.55 14.06
C ASP A 95 8.37 -5.64 13.89
N GLN A 96 9.43 -5.31 13.17
CA GLN A 96 10.57 -6.16 12.84
C GLN A 96 10.28 -7.36 11.91
N ASP A 97 9.06 -7.51 11.40
CA ASP A 97 8.76 -8.56 10.41
C ASP A 97 9.56 -8.35 9.13
N LYS A 98 9.99 -9.46 8.53
CA LYS A 98 10.82 -9.46 7.32
C LYS A 98 10.01 -9.77 6.07
N ILE A 99 10.13 -8.89 5.08
CA ILE A 99 9.54 -9.08 3.74
C ILE A 99 10.67 -9.45 2.78
N LYS A 100 10.55 -10.60 2.12
CA LYS A 100 11.57 -11.10 1.19
C LYS A 100 11.05 -11.20 -0.24
N LEU A 101 11.86 -10.76 -1.20
CA LEU A 101 11.63 -11.02 -2.63
C LEU A 101 12.98 -11.21 -3.33
N GLY A 102 13.26 -12.45 -3.76
CA GLY A 102 14.60 -12.81 -4.23
C GLY A 102 15.64 -12.64 -3.12
N ASN A 103 16.75 -11.96 -3.44
CA ASN A 103 17.82 -11.68 -2.46
C ASN A 103 17.57 -10.40 -1.63
N THR A 104 16.52 -9.65 -1.95
CA THR A 104 16.16 -8.43 -1.23
C THR A 104 15.35 -8.76 0.02
N THR A 105 15.74 -8.20 1.16
CA THR A 105 15.01 -8.31 2.44
C THR A 105 14.73 -6.91 2.99
N LEU A 106 13.46 -6.59 3.20
CA LEU A 106 13.02 -5.41 3.95
C LEU A 106 12.64 -5.84 5.36
N THR A 107 12.80 -4.92 6.32
CA THR A 107 12.29 -5.07 7.70
C THR A 107 11.28 -3.97 7.92
N LEU A 108 10.07 -4.31 8.35
CA LEU A 108 9.08 -3.30 8.74
C LEU A 108 9.47 -2.74 10.11
N LEU A 109 9.50 -1.41 10.24
CA LEU A 109 9.67 -0.71 11.50
C LEU A 109 8.33 -0.05 11.84
N HIS A 110 7.74 -0.40 12.97
CA HIS A 110 6.47 0.16 13.40
C HIS A 110 6.68 1.54 14.02
N HIS A 111 6.24 2.60 13.33
CA HIS A 111 6.39 4.00 13.72
C HIS A 111 5.01 4.70 13.83
N PRO A 112 4.18 4.27 14.80
CA PRO A 112 2.80 4.71 14.89
C PRO A 112 2.71 6.19 15.29
N GLY A 113 1.58 6.80 14.94
CA GLY A 113 1.22 8.15 15.34
C GLY A 113 0.53 8.90 14.22
N HIS A 114 1.13 8.91 13.02
CA HIS A 114 0.51 9.54 11.85
C HIS A 114 -0.73 8.75 11.39
N THR A 115 -0.58 7.44 11.22
CA THR A 115 -1.69 6.48 11.27
C THR A 115 -1.46 5.51 12.43
N LYS A 116 -2.41 4.61 12.70
CA LYS A 116 -2.23 3.62 13.79
C LYS A 116 -1.10 2.64 13.46
N GLY A 117 -0.86 2.38 12.18
CA GLY A 117 0.18 1.49 11.66
C GLY A 117 1.19 2.14 10.72
N SER A 118 1.48 3.44 10.88
CA SER A 118 2.59 4.10 10.17
C SER A 118 3.96 3.64 10.64
#